data_AF-A0A9J7B114-F1
#
_entry.id   AF-A0A9J7B114-F1
#
_cell.length_a   1.000
_cell.length_b   1.000
_cell.length_c   1.000
_cell.angle_alpha   90.00
_cell.angle_beta   90.00
_cell.angle_gamma   90.00
#
_symmetry.space_group_name_H-M   'P 1'
#
loop_
_entity.id
_entity.type
_entity.pdbx_description
1 polymer ?
#
loop_
_entity_poly.entity_id
_entity_poly.type
_entity_poly.pdbx_seq_one_letter_code
_entity_poly.pdbx_strand_id
1 'polypeptide(L)'
;MSEFWLGVTQTAIGSFLGFALGIGAFLLQQRVHSKSEAKAKWRAALDALNRLNMAAASNIETLANVKMQFTSDLAWDVEKVERATENIVNTPLTNRAEKYQDLRSLASSLQHFYVCMERIAALSPPDASEYSSLNKEMPPLSLFAHRAMGTMQKIEDVSTSRNTLISDFSREADDGLTEERLLHFSRMLTATGASLCNAVDQGMAFWLLVSDQIRAYMTHRAKGEPFIYFDLLEEVGDHVPKEDLVPSFREQLVTFEE
;
A
#
# COMPACT_ATOMS: atom_id res chain seq x y z
N MET A 1 54.66 -19.11 61.12
CA MET A 1 53.28 -19.25 60.58
C MET A 1 52.70 -17.96 60.00
N SER A 2 53.18 -16.75 60.34
CA SER A 2 52.56 -15.50 59.84
C SER A 2 52.85 -15.18 58.36
N GLU A 3 54.02 -15.53 57.82
CA GLU A 3 54.39 -15.21 56.42
C GLU A 3 53.57 -15.96 55.37
N PHE A 4 53.22 -17.23 55.62
CA PHE A 4 52.40 -18.03 54.70
C PHE A 4 50.97 -17.47 54.55
N TRP A 5 50.34 -17.10 55.66
CA TRP A 5 48.99 -16.51 55.65
C TRP A 5 48.97 -15.12 55.00
N LEU A 6 50.06 -14.35 55.13
CA LEU A 6 50.23 -13.05 54.48
C LEU A 6 50.32 -13.18 52.95
N GLY A 7 51.07 -14.18 52.45
CA GLY A 7 51.17 -14.48 51.02
C GLY A 7 49.85 -14.97 50.41
N VAL A 8 49.10 -15.79 51.15
CA VAL A 8 47.75 -16.23 50.74
C VAL A 8 46.77 -15.06 50.67
N THR A 9 46.80 -14.15 51.65
CA THR A 9 45.93 -12.95 51.62
C THR A 9 46.28 -12.00 50.49
N GLN A 10 47.56 -11.75 50.20
CA GLN A 10 47.98 -10.94 49.05
C GLN A 10 47.55 -11.55 47.71
N THR A 11 47.68 -12.86 47.56
CA THR A 11 47.27 -13.57 46.34
C THR A 11 45.74 -13.55 46.16
N ALA A 12 44.99 -13.71 47.26
CA ALA A 12 43.53 -13.62 47.25
C ALA A 12 43.03 -12.20 46.92
N ILE A 13 43.66 -11.16 47.48
CA ILE A 13 43.34 -9.76 47.19
C ILE A 13 43.66 -9.42 45.72
N GLY A 14 44.83 -9.85 45.22
CA GLY A 14 45.22 -9.65 43.81
C GLY A 14 44.28 -10.37 42.84
N SER A 15 43.87 -11.59 43.16
CA SER A 15 42.92 -12.37 42.36
C SER A 15 41.51 -11.76 42.38
N PHE A 16 41.05 -11.29 43.53
CA PHE A 16 39.77 -10.59 43.67
C PHE A 16 39.74 -9.26 42.91
N LEU A 17 40.81 -8.45 43.01
CA LEU A 17 40.95 -7.21 42.24
C LEU A 17 41.01 -7.48 40.73
N GLY A 18 41.78 -8.48 40.29
CA GLY A 18 41.86 -8.88 38.88
C GLY A 18 40.50 -9.34 38.33
N PHE A 19 39.76 -10.13 39.12
CA PHE A 19 38.42 -10.59 38.74
C PHE A 19 37.39 -9.45 38.70
N ALA A 20 37.39 -8.57 39.70
CA ALA A 20 36.50 -7.40 39.73
C ALA A 20 36.77 -6.42 38.58
N LEU A 21 38.04 -6.18 38.26
CA LEU A 21 38.44 -5.38 37.09
C LEU A 21 38.05 -6.07 35.78
N GLY A 22 38.19 -7.40 35.70
CA GLY A 22 37.72 -8.20 34.55
C GLY A 22 36.21 -8.08 34.32
N ILE A 23 35.40 -8.19 35.39
CA ILE A 23 33.95 -7.95 35.32
C ILE A 23 33.65 -6.51 34.90
N GLY A 24 34.35 -5.53 35.48
CA GLY A 24 34.18 -4.12 35.11
C GLY A 24 34.45 -3.86 33.62
N ALA A 25 35.55 -4.41 33.09
CA ALA A 25 35.91 -4.32 31.68
C ALA A 25 34.88 -5.03 30.78
N PHE A 26 34.43 -6.23 31.17
CA PHE A 26 33.39 -6.97 30.45
C PHE A 26 32.07 -6.19 30.39
N LEU A 27 31.61 -5.62 31.50
CA LEU A 27 30.38 -4.81 31.54
C LEU A 27 30.50 -3.54 30.69
N LEU A 28 31.68 -2.90 30.68
CA LEU A 28 31.96 -1.77 29.79
C LEU A 28 31.93 -2.19 28.32
N GLN A 29 32.62 -3.28 27.97
CA GLN A 29 32.64 -3.82 26.62
C GLN A 29 31.23 -4.21 26.14
N GLN A 30 30.45 -4.87 27.00
CA GLN A 30 29.07 -5.25 26.70
C GLN A 30 28.17 -4.03 26.50
N ARG A 31 28.34 -2.96 27.29
CA ARG A 31 27.61 -1.69 27.11
C ARG A 31 27.98 -0.98 25.81
N VAL A 32 29.25 -0.98 25.45
CA VAL A 32 29.70 -0.36 24.19
C VAL A 32 29.18 -1.16 23.00
N HIS A 33 29.27 -2.49 23.06
CA HIS A 33 28.77 -3.37 22.01
C HIS A 33 27.26 -3.24 21.83
N SER A 34 26.48 -3.26 22.92
CA SER A 34 25.03 -3.12 22.85
C SER A 34 24.58 -1.77 22.29
N LYS A 35 25.27 -0.68 22.65
CA LYS A 35 25.03 0.65 22.07
C LYS A 35 25.36 0.68 20.57
N SER A 36 26.46 0.06 20.17
CA SER A 36 26.85 -0.02 18.76
C SER A 36 25.85 -0.84 17.94
N GLU A 37 25.44 -2.00 18.44
CA GLU A 37 24.42 -2.84 17.80
C GLU A 37 23.07 -2.12 17.70
N ALA A 38 22.62 -1.45 18.76
CA ALA A 38 21.38 -0.69 18.74
C ALA A 38 21.42 0.42 17.69
N LYS A 39 22.54 1.15 17.59
CA LYS A 39 22.73 2.19 16.57
C LYS A 39 22.74 1.61 15.15
N ALA A 40 23.38 0.45 14.95
CA ALA A 40 23.39 -0.23 13.66
C ALA A 40 21.99 -0.69 13.25
N LYS A 41 21.23 -1.30 14.17
CA LYS A 41 19.84 -1.72 13.95
C LYS A 41 18.93 -0.55 13.61
N TRP A 42 19.07 0.56 14.35
CA TRP A 42 18.29 1.77 14.08
C TRP A 42 18.58 2.34 12.68
N ARG A 43 19.86 2.43 12.29
CA ARG A 43 20.23 2.88 10.93
C ARG A 43 19.71 1.94 9.83
N ALA A 44 19.75 0.63 10.05
CA ALA A 44 19.18 -0.33 9.11
C ALA A 44 17.66 -0.15 8.97
N ALA A 45 16.97 0.15 10.07
CA ALA A 45 15.54 0.45 10.04
C ALA A 45 15.24 1.77 9.30
N LEU A 46 16.07 2.80 9.45
CA LEU A 46 15.93 4.05 8.68
C LEU A 46 16.16 3.84 7.18
N ASP A 47 17.12 3.00 6.80
CA ASP A 47 17.29 2.60 5.40
C ASP A 47 16.05 1.88 4.86
N ALA A 48 15.48 0.95 5.64
CA ALA A 48 14.22 0.31 5.30
C ALA A 48 13.06 1.32 5.17
N LEU A 49 12.99 2.35 6.02
CA LEU A 49 12.00 3.42 5.86
C LEU A 49 12.21 4.22 4.57
N ASN A 50 13.46 4.51 4.18
CA ASN A 50 13.75 5.17 2.91
C ASN A 50 13.28 4.33 1.72
N ARG A 51 13.57 3.02 1.71
CA ARG A 51 13.09 2.09 0.68
C ARG A 51 11.57 1.96 0.69
N LEU A 52 10.94 1.97 1.85
CA LEU A 52 9.48 1.97 1.98
C LEU A 52 8.86 3.27 1.42
N ASN A 53 9.51 4.42 1.67
CA ASN A 53 9.07 5.70 1.13
C ASN A 53 9.22 5.75 -0.41
N MET A 54 10.31 5.18 -0.95
CA MET A 54 10.50 4.99 -2.39
C MET A 54 9.38 4.13 -3.00
N ALA A 55 9.07 3.00 -2.35
CA ALA A 55 7.96 2.14 -2.77
C ALA A 55 6.62 2.89 -2.74
N ALA A 56 6.36 3.66 -1.69
CA ALA A 56 5.15 4.47 -1.58
C ALA A 56 5.04 5.49 -2.72
N ALA A 57 6.09 6.29 -2.96
CA ALA A 57 6.10 7.28 -4.03
C ALA A 57 5.89 6.63 -5.41
N SER A 58 6.68 5.60 -5.74
CA SER A 58 6.58 4.89 -7.02
C SER A 58 5.19 4.27 -7.22
N ASN A 59 4.58 3.70 -6.18
CA ASN A 59 3.26 3.11 -6.30
C ASN A 59 2.15 4.16 -6.39
N ILE A 60 2.27 5.33 -5.75
CA ILE A 60 1.34 6.45 -5.93
C ILE A 60 1.38 6.92 -7.39
N GLU A 61 2.57 7.15 -7.94
CA GLU A 61 2.72 7.57 -9.35
C GLU A 61 2.13 6.55 -10.31
N THR A 62 2.43 5.26 -10.10
CA THR A 62 1.88 4.18 -10.92
C THR A 62 0.36 4.15 -10.87
N LEU A 63 -0.25 4.28 -9.69
CA LEU A 63 -1.71 4.28 -9.55
C LEU A 63 -2.35 5.55 -10.13
N ALA A 64 -1.71 6.71 -9.97
CA ALA A 64 -2.18 7.95 -10.56
C ALA A 64 -2.14 7.89 -12.08
N ASN A 65 -1.08 7.32 -12.67
CA ASN A 65 -0.97 7.09 -14.11
C ASN A 65 -2.07 6.15 -14.60
N VAL A 66 -2.36 5.06 -13.88
CA VAL A 66 -3.49 4.17 -14.21
C VAL A 66 -4.82 4.91 -14.14
N LYS A 67 -4.97 5.82 -13.18
CA LYS A 67 -6.18 6.66 -13.10
C LYS A 67 -6.32 7.59 -14.29
N MET A 68 -5.26 8.31 -14.62
CA MET A 68 -5.20 9.23 -15.76
C MET A 68 -5.48 8.54 -17.09
N GLN A 69 -4.85 7.38 -17.31
CA GLN A 69 -4.91 6.68 -18.59
C GLN A 69 -6.15 5.83 -18.75
N PHE A 70 -6.83 5.45 -17.66
CA PHE A 70 -7.85 4.43 -17.72
C PHE A 70 -9.04 4.67 -16.77
N THR A 71 -8.82 4.71 -15.45
CA THR A 71 -9.96 4.60 -14.53
C THR A 71 -10.83 5.85 -14.47
N SER A 72 -10.31 7.03 -14.81
CA SER A 72 -11.12 8.25 -14.93
C SER A 72 -12.19 8.14 -16.02
N ASP A 73 -11.83 7.67 -17.21
CA ASP A 73 -12.78 7.49 -18.30
C ASP A 73 -13.68 6.26 -18.08
N LEU A 74 -13.12 5.17 -17.54
CA LEU A 74 -13.88 3.99 -17.17
C LEU A 74 -14.99 4.31 -16.15
N ALA A 75 -14.73 5.17 -15.17
CA ALA A 75 -15.72 5.53 -14.15
C ALA A 75 -16.99 6.15 -14.78
N TRP A 76 -16.81 7.00 -15.79
CA TRP A 76 -17.93 7.59 -16.52
C TRP A 76 -18.69 6.57 -17.37
N ASP A 77 -17.97 5.67 -18.04
CA ASP A 77 -18.57 4.56 -18.79
C ASP A 77 -19.39 3.64 -17.87
N VAL A 78 -18.82 3.27 -16.72
CA VAL A 78 -19.45 2.43 -15.68
C VAL A 78 -20.75 3.05 -15.20
N GLU A 79 -20.75 4.34 -14.85
CA GLU A 79 -21.94 5.05 -14.36
C GLU A 79 -23.08 5.04 -15.39
N LYS A 80 -22.75 5.27 -16.67
CA LYS A 80 -23.75 5.26 -17.74
C LYS A 80 -24.39 3.89 -17.94
N VAL A 81 -23.57 2.84 -17.97
CA VAL A 81 -24.06 1.47 -18.13
C VAL A 81 -24.86 1.05 -16.91
N GLU A 82 -24.41 1.39 -15.70
CA GLU A 82 -25.14 1.10 -14.46
C GLU A 82 -26.57 1.63 -14.53
N ARG A 83 -26.73 2.94 -14.80
CA ARG A 83 -28.05 3.57 -14.94
C ARG A 83 -28.89 2.94 -16.04
N ALA A 84 -28.30 2.58 -17.18
CA ALA A 84 -29.01 1.93 -18.27
C ALA A 84 -29.51 0.52 -17.87
N THR A 85 -28.67 -0.25 -17.17
CA THR A 85 -29.03 -1.59 -16.69
C THR A 85 -30.10 -1.55 -15.59
N GLU A 86 -30.03 -0.58 -14.68
CA GLU A 86 -31.06 -0.36 -13.67
C GLU A 86 -32.40 0.02 -14.30
N ASN A 87 -32.37 0.89 -15.33
CA ASN A 87 -33.58 1.27 -16.06
C ASN A 87 -34.27 0.06 -16.70
N ILE A 88 -33.52 -0.88 -17.29
CA ILE A 88 -34.08 -2.13 -17.83
C ILE A 88 -34.75 -2.96 -16.73
N VAL A 89 -34.10 -3.12 -15.57
CA VAL A 89 -34.63 -3.91 -14.45
C VAL A 89 -35.93 -3.31 -13.93
N ASN A 90 -35.98 -1.98 -13.81
CA ASN A 90 -37.14 -1.25 -13.29
C ASN A 90 -38.28 -1.08 -14.32
N THR A 91 -38.01 -1.32 -15.60
CA THR A 91 -39.02 -1.21 -16.67
C THR A 91 -39.90 -2.48 -16.74
N PRO A 92 -41.24 -2.33 -16.91
CA PRO A 92 -42.14 -3.47 -17.13
C PRO A 92 -41.72 -4.33 -18.33
N LEU A 93 -41.92 -5.66 -18.24
CA LEU A 93 -41.49 -6.63 -19.26
C LEU A 93 -41.92 -6.25 -20.69
N THR A 94 -43.13 -5.69 -20.85
CA THR A 94 -43.69 -5.29 -22.16
C THR A 94 -42.89 -4.20 -22.86
N ASN A 95 -42.10 -3.41 -22.12
CA ASN A 95 -41.36 -2.26 -22.64
C ASN A 95 -39.83 -2.48 -22.59
N ARG A 96 -39.36 -3.67 -22.18
CA ARG A 96 -37.92 -3.92 -22.00
C ARG A 96 -37.16 -4.05 -23.32
N ALA A 97 -37.79 -4.52 -24.39
CA ALA A 97 -37.12 -4.72 -25.68
C ALA A 97 -36.48 -3.43 -26.21
N GLU A 98 -37.18 -2.29 -26.10
CA GLU A 98 -36.64 -0.98 -26.46
C GLU A 98 -35.45 -0.60 -25.57
N LYS A 99 -35.52 -0.89 -24.27
CA LYS A 99 -34.42 -0.62 -23.33
C LYS A 99 -33.19 -1.50 -23.55
N TYR A 100 -33.36 -2.72 -24.02
CA TYR A 100 -32.24 -3.55 -24.45
C TYR A 100 -31.56 -3.01 -25.71
N GLN A 101 -32.32 -2.44 -26.66
CA GLN A 101 -31.75 -1.76 -27.82
C GLN A 101 -30.98 -0.50 -27.42
N ASP A 102 -31.54 0.31 -26.51
CA ASP A 102 -30.87 1.48 -25.94
C ASP A 102 -29.53 1.08 -25.30
N LEU A 103 -29.51 0.02 -24.48
CA LEU A 103 -28.30 -0.49 -23.85
C LEU A 103 -27.29 -0.99 -24.88
N ARG A 104 -27.72 -1.71 -25.93
CA ARG A 104 -26.82 -2.18 -26.99
C ARG A 104 -26.16 -1.03 -27.73
N SER A 105 -26.93 0.01 -28.05
CA SER A 105 -26.41 1.22 -28.69
C SER A 105 -25.43 1.95 -27.77
N LEU A 106 -25.76 2.08 -26.48
CA LEU A 106 -24.88 2.70 -25.49
C LEU A 106 -23.58 1.91 -25.37
N ALA A 107 -23.64 0.61 -25.10
CA ALA A 107 -22.49 -0.27 -24.99
C ALA A 107 -21.54 -0.15 -26.19
N SER A 108 -22.08 -0.11 -27.40
CA SER A 108 -21.28 0.03 -28.63
C SER A 108 -20.56 1.38 -28.76
N SER A 109 -20.97 2.39 -27.99
CA SER A 109 -20.40 3.75 -28.00
C SER A 109 -19.36 4.00 -26.91
N LEU A 110 -19.23 3.11 -25.92
CA LEU A 110 -18.36 3.29 -24.75
C LEU A 110 -17.03 2.58 -24.96
N GLN A 111 -16.03 3.35 -25.37
CA GLN A 111 -14.72 2.83 -25.77
C GLN A 111 -13.96 2.20 -24.58
N HIS A 112 -13.99 2.81 -23.39
CA HIS A 112 -13.18 2.37 -22.25
C HIS A 112 -13.83 1.20 -21.49
N PHE A 113 -15.15 1.04 -21.63
CA PHE A 113 -15.93 -0.03 -21.00
C PHE A 113 -15.54 -1.44 -21.47
N TYR A 114 -14.85 -1.59 -22.59
CA TYR A 114 -14.40 -2.88 -23.12
C TYR A 114 -12.89 -2.98 -23.31
N VAL A 115 -12.13 -2.02 -22.76
CA VAL A 115 -10.66 -2.06 -22.81
C VAL A 115 -10.14 -2.94 -21.68
N CYS A 116 -9.27 -3.88 -22.04
CA CYS A 116 -8.52 -4.70 -21.09
C CYS A 116 -7.42 -3.87 -20.43
N MET A 117 -7.21 -4.09 -19.13
CA MET A 117 -6.14 -3.41 -18.40
C MET A 117 -4.87 -4.25 -18.41
N GLU A 118 -3.73 -3.60 -18.62
CA GLU A 118 -2.43 -4.23 -18.43
C GLU A 118 -2.11 -4.40 -16.93
N ARG A 119 -1.20 -5.33 -16.65
CA ARG A 119 -0.69 -5.60 -15.31
C ARG A 119 0.06 -4.38 -14.78
N ILE A 120 -0.25 -3.98 -13.55
CA ILE A 120 0.43 -2.90 -12.85
C ILE A 120 1.74 -3.41 -12.26
N ALA A 121 2.85 -2.74 -12.57
CA ALA A 121 4.12 -2.99 -11.92
C ALA A 121 4.16 -2.31 -10.54
N ALA A 122 3.80 -3.06 -9.49
CA ALA A 122 3.96 -2.61 -8.11
C ALA A 122 5.42 -2.73 -7.66
N LEU A 123 5.97 -1.67 -7.09
CA LEU A 123 7.26 -1.73 -6.40
C LEU A 123 7.06 -2.33 -5.00
N SER A 124 7.64 -3.50 -4.76
CA SER A 124 7.51 -4.19 -3.47
C SER A 124 8.16 -3.38 -2.34
N PRO A 125 7.45 -3.15 -1.22
CA PRO A 125 8.04 -2.57 -0.03
C PRO A 125 9.04 -3.55 0.62
N PRO A 126 9.97 -3.05 1.47
CA PRO A 126 10.77 -3.92 2.32
C PRO A 126 9.90 -4.72 3.30
N ASP A 127 10.44 -5.83 3.79
CA ASP A 127 9.74 -6.66 4.76
C ASP A 127 9.54 -5.89 6.09
N ALA A 128 8.39 -6.06 6.74
CA ALA A 128 8.09 -5.41 8.01
C ALA A 128 9.12 -5.72 9.11
N SER A 129 9.80 -6.86 9.03
CA SER A 129 10.89 -7.24 9.92
C SER A 129 12.10 -6.29 9.82
N GLU A 130 12.35 -5.68 8.66
CA GLU A 130 13.48 -4.79 8.41
C GLU A 130 13.37 -3.46 9.17
N TYR A 131 12.15 -2.96 9.37
CA TYR A 131 11.86 -1.76 10.17
C TYR A 131 11.15 -2.06 11.49
N SER A 132 11.10 -3.34 11.89
CA SER A 132 10.37 -3.78 13.09
C SER A 132 10.82 -3.13 14.39
N SER A 133 12.10 -2.71 14.46
CA SER A 133 12.62 -1.98 15.63
C SER A 133 11.88 -0.65 15.89
N LEU A 134 11.24 -0.08 14.86
CA LEU A 134 10.47 1.15 14.91
C LEU A 134 8.97 0.93 15.11
N ASN A 135 8.49 -0.32 15.17
CA ASN A 135 7.06 -0.62 15.35
C ASN A 135 6.50 -0.10 16.68
N LYS A 136 7.34 0.12 17.69
CA LYS A 136 6.92 0.75 18.95
C LYS A 136 6.60 2.24 18.79
N GLU A 137 7.28 2.91 17.86
CA GLU A 137 7.13 4.34 17.59
C GLU A 137 6.08 4.60 16.49
N MET A 138 5.96 3.69 15.52
CA MET A 138 4.99 3.75 14.43
C MET A 138 4.21 2.44 14.26
N PRO A 139 3.41 2.00 15.25
CA PRO A 139 2.64 0.76 15.16
C PRO A 139 1.75 0.63 13.91
N PRO A 140 1.09 1.70 13.40
CA PRO A 140 0.23 1.60 12.23
C PRO A 140 0.98 1.41 10.90
N LEU A 141 2.28 1.71 10.83
CA LEU A 141 3.00 1.77 9.56
C LEU A 141 2.97 0.43 8.80
N SER A 142 3.19 -0.67 9.52
CA SER A 142 3.12 -2.01 8.92
C SER A 142 1.71 -2.36 8.44
N LEU A 143 0.68 -1.91 9.15
CA LEU A 143 -0.72 -2.08 8.75
C LEU A 143 -1.03 -1.28 7.49
N PHE A 144 -0.59 -0.02 7.39
CA PHE A 144 -0.80 0.79 6.19
C PHE A 144 -0.10 0.19 4.97
N ALA A 145 1.16 -0.20 5.10
CA ALA A 145 1.90 -0.85 4.01
C ALA A 145 1.26 -2.18 3.58
N HIS A 146 0.79 -2.98 4.54
CA HIS A 146 0.06 -4.22 4.26
C HIS A 146 -1.25 -3.95 3.51
N ARG A 147 -2.03 -2.96 3.95
CA ARG A 147 -3.28 -2.57 3.27
C ARG A 147 -3.02 -2.04 1.86
N ALA A 148 -1.99 -1.22 1.69
CA ALA A 148 -1.61 -0.69 0.39
C ALA A 148 -1.28 -1.83 -0.60
N MET A 149 -0.46 -2.80 -0.19
CA MET A 149 -0.14 -3.98 -0.99
C MET A 149 -1.35 -4.88 -1.25
N GLY A 150 -2.23 -5.05 -0.25
CA GLY A 150 -3.48 -5.78 -0.43
C GLY A 150 -4.38 -5.15 -1.49
N THR A 151 -4.40 -3.81 -1.57
CA THR A 151 -5.14 -3.11 -2.61
C THR A 151 -4.48 -3.24 -3.99
N MET A 152 -3.14 -3.21 -4.08
CA MET A 152 -2.43 -3.51 -5.33
C MET A 152 -2.78 -4.90 -5.85
N GLN A 153 -2.80 -5.91 -4.98
CA GLN A 153 -3.20 -7.27 -5.36
C GLN A 153 -4.67 -7.33 -5.80
N LYS A 154 -5.57 -6.63 -5.09
CA LYS A 154 -6.98 -6.55 -5.49
C LYS A 154 -7.15 -5.95 -6.89
N ILE A 155 -6.37 -4.93 -7.24
CA ILE A 155 -6.41 -4.32 -8.58
C ILE A 155 -6.05 -5.37 -9.64
N GLU A 156 -5.00 -6.15 -9.42
CA GLU A 156 -4.58 -7.23 -10.32
C GLU A 156 -5.65 -8.32 -10.49
N ASP A 157 -6.25 -8.76 -9.39
CA ASP A 157 -7.29 -9.81 -9.40
C ASP A 157 -8.56 -9.33 -10.13
N VAL A 158 -8.97 -8.09 -9.87
CA VAL A 158 -10.14 -7.48 -10.53
C VAL A 158 -9.86 -7.23 -12.01
N SER A 159 -8.66 -6.77 -12.37
CA SER A 159 -8.26 -6.56 -13.76
C SER A 159 -8.25 -7.86 -14.55
N THR A 160 -7.72 -8.94 -13.98
CA THR A 160 -7.72 -10.27 -14.60
C THR A 160 -9.15 -10.79 -14.80
N SER A 161 -9.99 -10.65 -13.78
CA SER A 161 -11.40 -11.05 -13.84
C SER A 161 -12.15 -10.26 -14.92
N ARG A 162 -11.90 -8.95 -14.98
CA ARG A 162 -12.50 -8.05 -15.98
C ARG A 162 -12.05 -8.39 -17.40
N ASN A 163 -10.77 -8.60 -17.63
CA ASN A 163 -10.23 -8.99 -18.94
C ASN A 163 -10.84 -10.32 -19.41
N THR A 164 -11.04 -11.27 -18.49
CA THR A 164 -11.73 -12.53 -18.77
C THR A 164 -13.18 -12.29 -19.20
N LEU A 165 -13.93 -11.45 -18.47
CA LEU A 165 -15.31 -11.09 -18.82
C LEU A 165 -15.41 -10.40 -20.19
N ILE A 166 -14.46 -9.52 -20.53
CA ILE A 166 -14.39 -8.86 -21.84
C ILE A 166 -14.16 -9.89 -22.95
N SER A 167 -13.22 -10.83 -22.74
CA SER A 167 -12.96 -11.91 -23.68
C SER A 167 -14.18 -12.81 -23.88
N ASP A 168 -14.87 -13.20 -22.81
CA ASP A 168 -16.08 -14.03 -22.89
C ASP A 168 -17.22 -13.29 -23.59
N PHE A 169 -17.41 -12.00 -23.29
CA PHE A 169 -18.36 -11.15 -23.98
C PHE A 169 -18.07 -11.08 -25.48
N SER A 170 -16.81 -10.86 -25.87
CA SER A 170 -16.42 -10.80 -27.28
C SER A 170 -16.74 -12.10 -28.02
N ARG A 171 -16.45 -13.26 -27.40
CA ARG A 171 -16.75 -14.57 -27.99
C ARG A 171 -18.26 -14.77 -28.18
N GLU A 172 -19.07 -14.42 -27.19
CA GLU A 172 -20.54 -14.57 -27.28
C GLU A 172 -21.20 -13.51 -28.17
N ALA A 173 -20.57 -12.35 -28.35
CA ALA A 173 -21.04 -11.34 -29.28
C ALA A 173 -21.00 -11.84 -30.73
N ASP A 174 -19.95 -12.58 -31.10
CA ASP A 174 -19.79 -13.19 -32.43
C ASP A 174 -20.86 -14.26 -32.72
N ASP A 175 -21.30 -14.99 -31.69
CA ASP A 175 -22.31 -16.06 -31.80
C ASP A 175 -23.76 -15.55 -31.73
N GLY A 176 -23.97 -14.25 -31.50
CA GLY A 176 -25.29 -13.64 -31.37
C GLY A 176 -25.77 -13.54 -29.92
N LEU A 177 -25.21 -12.57 -29.19
CA LEU A 177 -25.53 -12.28 -27.79
C LEU A 177 -27.03 -11.98 -27.58
N THR A 178 -27.68 -12.75 -26.70
CA THR A 178 -29.07 -12.50 -26.28
C THR A 178 -29.18 -11.26 -25.38
N GLU A 179 -30.39 -10.71 -25.25
CA GLU A 179 -30.67 -9.55 -24.38
C GLU A 179 -30.32 -9.82 -22.91
N GLU A 180 -30.65 -11.01 -22.40
CA GLU A 180 -30.33 -11.41 -21.03
C GLU A 180 -28.82 -11.53 -20.81
N ARG A 181 -28.09 -12.08 -21.78
CA ARG A 181 -26.62 -12.16 -21.72
C ARG A 181 -25.98 -10.78 -21.80
N LEU A 182 -26.50 -9.89 -22.65
CA LEU A 182 -26.06 -8.49 -22.71
C LEU A 182 -26.20 -7.79 -21.36
N LEU A 183 -27.35 -7.91 -20.71
CA LEU A 183 -27.58 -7.33 -19.38
C LEU A 183 -26.67 -7.98 -18.32
N HIS A 184 -26.47 -9.29 -18.37
CA HIS A 184 -25.57 -10.00 -17.46
C HIS A 184 -24.14 -9.46 -17.57
N PHE A 185 -23.55 -9.44 -18.77
CA PHE A 185 -22.19 -8.94 -18.96
C PHE A 185 -22.08 -7.46 -18.61
N SER A 186 -23.05 -6.64 -18.98
CA SER A 186 -23.07 -5.22 -18.64
C SER A 186 -22.99 -5.01 -17.12
N ARG A 187 -23.80 -5.73 -16.35
CA ARG A 187 -23.78 -5.63 -14.87
C ARG A 187 -22.48 -6.13 -14.26
N MET A 188 -21.94 -7.24 -14.77
CA MET A 188 -20.66 -7.80 -14.28
C MET A 188 -19.48 -6.88 -14.60
N LEU A 189 -19.44 -6.30 -15.81
CA LEU A 189 -18.41 -5.35 -16.23
C LEU A 189 -18.51 -4.02 -15.49
N THR A 190 -19.72 -3.53 -15.22
CA THR A 190 -19.96 -2.36 -14.36
C THR A 190 -19.45 -2.62 -12.93
N ALA A 191 -19.81 -3.74 -12.32
CA ALA A 191 -19.38 -4.06 -10.96
C ALA A 191 -17.85 -4.19 -10.83
N THR A 192 -17.21 -4.87 -11.79
CA THR A 192 -15.75 -4.99 -11.82
C THR A 192 -15.06 -3.65 -12.12
N GLY A 193 -15.62 -2.83 -13.02
CA GLY A 193 -15.11 -1.50 -13.32
C GLY A 193 -15.20 -0.55 -12.12
N ALA A 194 -16.33 -0.51 -11.42
CA ALA A 194 -16.49 0.28 -10.19
C ALA A 194 -15.52 -0.17 -9.08
N SER A 195 -15.38 -1.49 -8.89
CA SER A 195 -14.43 -2.07 -7.93
C SER A 195 -12.98 -1.68 -8.24
N LEU A 196 -12.62 -1.67 -9.52
CA LEU A 196 -11.28 -1.27 -10.00
C LEU A 196 -11.01 0.21 -9.73
N CYS A 197 -11.94 1.11 -10.09
CA CYS A 197 -11.80 2.55 -9.84
C CYS A 197 -11.60 2.83 -8.35
N ASN A 198 -12.43 2.22 -7.50
CA ASN A 198 -12.33 2.37 -6.05
C ASN A 198 -11.01 1.79 -5.50
N ALA A 199 -10.58 0.63 -5.99
CA ALA A 199 -9.32 0.03 -5.54
C ALA A 199 -8.11 0.91 -5.90
N VAL A 200 -8.06 1.51 -7.09
CA VAL A 200 -6.99 2.44 -7.47
C VAL A 200 -6.93 3.64 -6.50
N ASP A 201 -8.07 4.24 -6.21
CA ASP A 201 -8.18 5.37 -5.29
C ASP A 201 -7.80 5.01 -3.85
N GLN A 202 -8.30 3.88 -3.33
CA GLN A 202 -7.93 3.37 -2.00
C GLN A 202 -6.43 3.03 -1.91
N GLY A 203 -5.86 2.48 -2.98
CA GLY A 203 -4.44 2.13 -3.05
C GLY A 203 -3.56 3.37 -2.88
N MET A 204 -3.88 4.45 -3.60
CA MET A 204 -3.19 5.74 -3.45
C MET A 204 -3.35 6.28 -2.03
N ALA A 205 -4.55 6.23 -1.46
CA ALA A 205 -4.80 6.74 -0.12
C ALA A 205 -3.97 6.01 0.96
N PHE A 206 -3.84 4.68 0.88
CA PHE A 206 -2.98 3.94 1.81
C PHE A 206 -1.48 4.23 1.63
N TRP A 207 -1.01 4.37 0.40
CA TRP A 207 0.40 4.73 0.16
C TRP A 207 0.71 6.16 0.65
N LEU A 208 -0.25 7.08 0.55
CA LEU A 208 -0.12 8.41 1.16
C LEU A 208 -0.01 8.32 2.68
N LEU A 209 -0.81 7.48 3.35
CA LEU A 209 -0.67 7.27 4.80
C LEU A 209 0.70 6.71 5.19
N VAL A 210 1.26 5.79 4.38
CA VAL A 210 2.63 5.28 4.58
C VAL A 210 3.63 6.43 4.48
N SER A 211 3.57 7.23 3.40
CA SER A 211 4.45 8.38 3.18
C SER A 211 4.31 9.42 4.30
N ASP A 212 3.09 9.78 4.70
CA ASP A 212 2.80 10.74 5.76
C ASP A 212 3.39 10.30 7.10
N GLN A 213 3.20 9.02 7.47
CA GLN A 213 3.72 8.48 8.71
C GLN A 213 5.25 8.49 8.75
N ILE A 214 5.91 8.10 7.66
CA ILE A 214 7.38 8.12 7.54
C ILE A 214 7.88 9.56 7.59
N ARG A 215 7.23 10.47 6.84
CA ARG A 215 7.59 11.89 6.81
C ARG A 215 7.53 12.52 8.19
N ALA A 216 6.45 12.27 8.94
CA ALA A 216 6.32 12.75 10.30
C ALA A 216 7.45 12.21 11.19
N TYR A 217 7.75 10.91 11.10
CA TYR A 217 8.83 10.31 11.88
C TYR A 217 10.20 10.90 11.57
N MET A 218 10.53 11.04 10.29
CA MET A 218 11.84 11.52 9.85
C MET A 218 12.05 12.99 10.17
N THR A 219 10.98 13.79 10.11
CA THR A 219 11.04 15.23 10.39
C THR A 219 11.23 15.52 11.89
N HIS A 220 10.58 14.73 12.76
CA HIS A 220 10.53 15.02 14.20
C HIS A 220 11.47 14.14 15.04
N ARG A 221 11.51 12.82 14.80
CA ARG A 221 12.25 11.85 15.63
C ARG A 221 13.64 11.55 15.09
N ALA A 222 13.81 11.39 13.78
CA ALA A 222 15.09 11.10 13.14
C ALA A 222 15.76 12.35 12.52
N LYS A 223 15.54 13.52 13.12
CA LYS A 223 16.03 14.80 12.60
C LYS A 223 17.55 14.80 12.38
N GLY A 224 17.95 15.13 11.16
CA GLY A 224 19.36 15.22 10.76
C GLY A 224 19.94 13.92 10.17
N GLU A 225 19.18 12.83 10.14
CA GLU A 225 19.53 11.64 9.35
C GLU A 225 19.15 11.85 7.86
N PRO A 226 19.89 11.25 6.91
CA PRO A 226 19.55 11.32 5.50
C PRO A 226 18.18 10.70 5.22
N PHE A 227 17.28 11.49 4.66
CA PHE A 227 15.95 11.07 4.25
C PHE A 227 15.66 11.57 2.84
N ILE A 228 15.13 10.68 1.99
CA ILE A 228 14.71 11.05 0.65
C ILE A 228 13.24 11.48 0.72
N TYR A 229 13.02 12.78 0.51
CA TYR A 229 11.70 13.32 0.26
C TYR A 229 11.35 13.10 -1.21
N PHE A 230 10.17 12.54 -1.45
CA PHE A 230 9.58 12.45 -2.77
C PHE A 230 8.46 13.48 -2.86
N ASP A 231 8.62 14.38 -3.82
CA ASP A 231 7.54 15.24 -4.27
C ASP A 231 6.87 14.54 -5.45
N LEU A 232 5.55 14.44 -5.41
CA LEU A 232 4.78 13.95 -6.54
C LEU A 232 4.92 14.95 -7.68
N LEU A 233 4.99 14.43 -8.91
CA LEU A 233 4.86 15.28 -10.10
C LEU A 233 3.53 16.04 -10.03
N GLU A 234 3.52 17.30 -10.48
CA GLU A 234 2.35 18.18 -10.41
C GLU A 234 1.12 17.53 -11.06
N GLU A 235 1.32 16.91 -12.23
CA GLU A 235 0.29 16.17 -12.96
C GLU A 235 -0.26 14.99 -12.13
N VAL A 236 0.57 14.28 -11.38
CA VAL A 236 0.14 13.18 -10.50
C VAL A 236 -0.71 13.71 -9.35
N GLY A 237 -0.33 14.86 -8.78
CA GLY A 237 -1.02 15.51 -7.66
C GLY A 237 -2.48 15.83 -7.94
N ASP A 238 -2.82 16.19 -9.18
CA ASP A 238 -4.21 16.50 -9.56
C ASP A 238 -5.13 15.27 -9.60
N HIS A 239 -4.56 14.08 -9.75
CA HIS A 239 -5.30 12.82 -9.83
C HIS A 239 -5.32 12.03 -8.51
N VAL A 240 -4.54 12.45 -7.53
CA VAL A 240 -4.63 11.97 -6.15
C VAL A 240 -6.04 12.24 -5.59
N PRO A 241 -6.64 11.32 -4.80
CA PRO A 241 -7.91 11.58 -4.14
C PRO A 241 -7.84 12.86 -3.29
N LYS A 242 -8.71 13.83 -3.62
CA LYS A 242 -8.81 15.11 -2.88
C LYS A 242 -9.51 14.96 -1.54
N GLU A 243 -10.39 13.96 -1.45
CA GLU A 243 -11.06 13.57 -0.22
C GLU A 243 -10.25 12.48 0.49
N ASP A 244 -10.27 12.49 1.82
CA ASP A 244 -9.69 11.40 2.59
C ASP A 244 -10.61 10.17 2.53
N LEU A 245 -10.20 9.18 1.74
CA LEU A 245 -10.96 7.95 1.53
C LEU A 245 -10.82 6.94 2.68
N VAL A 246 -9.90 7.18 3.61
CA VAL A 246 -9.58 6.29 4.73
C VAL A 246 -9.45 7.07 6.05
N PRO A 247 -10.47 7.88 6.42
CA PRO A 247 -10.34 8.83 7.53
C PRO A 247 -10.06 8.16 8.87
N SER A 248 -10.69 7.00 9.12
CA SER A 248 -10.46 6.21 10.34
C SER A 248 -9.04 5.62 10.44
N PHE A 249 -8.33 5.46 9.32
CA PHE A 249 -6.93 5.08 9.32
C PHE A 249 -6.02 6.29 9.44
N ARG A 250 -6.40 7.45 8.88
CA ARG A 250 -5.66 8.70 9.08
C ARG A 250 -5.62 9.11 10.56
N GLU A 251 -6.72 8.93 11.28
CA GLU A 251 -6.77 9.15 12.75
C GLU A 251 -5.79 8.28 13.54
N GLN A 252 -5.30 7.19 12.96
CA GLN A 252 -4.32 6.31 13.60
C GLN A 252 -2.88 6.79 13.39
N LEU A 253 -2.63 7.82 12.56
CA LEU A 253 -1.30 8.39 12.36
C LEU A 253 -0.73 8.83 13.71
N VAL A 254 0.50 8.40 13.98
CA VAL A 254 1.23 8.85 15.16
C VAL A 254 1.80 10.23 14.88
N THR A 255 1.41 11.21 15.70
CA THR A 255 2.00 12.55 15.70
C THR A 255 3.27 12.56 16.55
N PHE A 256 4.28 13.27 16.08
CA PHE A 256 5.58 13.37 16.75
C PHE A 256 5.93 14.81 17.14
N GLU A 257 4.93 15.70 17.19
CA GLU A 257 5.09 17.14 17.41
C GLU A 257 5.48 17.53 18.86
N GLU A 258 5.81 16.57 19.72
CA GLU A 258 6.32 16.78 21.09
C GLU A 258 7.83 16.50 21.24
#